data_AF-A0A7C6GBV4-F1
#
_entry.id   AF-A0A7C6GBV4-F1
#
_cell.length_a   1.000
_cell.length_b   1.000
_cell.length_c   1.000
_cell.angle_alpha   90.00
_cell.angle_beta   90.00
_cell.angle_gamma   90.00
#
_symmetry.space_group_name_H-M   'P 1'
#
loop_
_entity.id
_entity.type
_entity.pdbx_description
1 polymer ?
#
loop_
_entity_poly.entity_id
_entity_poly.type
_entity_poly.pdbx_seq_one_letter_code
_entity_poly.pdbx_strand_id
1 'polypeptide(L)'
;MKKQKTIVYKISQNTMDEMKQYFEDKKRLKTPPYAVFQADEADTVITLYESGKVMFQGVSADIDAAMWKEREAFLNNGKEVVDLTKEKKNEKKDKKQDKDNRDFYFINSIGSDEVGTGDYFGPIIVTSAYVKKDDIYFLEDLGVKDSKRITDDKIIKIAPEIIKRIPHSIIILDNNSYNKNYSVDINMNKIKAVLHNKALLTLINKDKFNYDMIVVDQFVNRNKYFNYLKGNPNVIKNITLVTKAEDKCLSVACASIISRYLFLKEMKKLSKELDITLPKGAGPEVDKVGKEIVKKYGEEKLYSIAKMNFKNTNKILEQTSTN
;
A
#
# COMPACT_ATOMS: atom_id res chain seq x y z
N MET A 1 8.44 -31.37 -19.68
CA MET A 1 7.63 -31.38 -18.43
C MET A 1 6.24 -30.85 -18.75
N LYS A 2 5.17 -31.65 -18.52
CA LYS A 2 3.79 -31.17 -18.70
C LYS A 2 3.52 -30.07 -17.67
N LYS A 3 2.97 -28.94 -18.12
CA LYS A 3 2.75 -27.74 -17.30
C LYS A 3 1.56 -27.98 -16.36
N GLN A 4 1.81 -28.01 -15.06
CA GLN A 4 0.73 -28.09 -14.06
C GLN A 4 -0.18 -26.85 -14.15
N LYS A 5 -1.49 -27.07 -14.07
CA LYS A 5 -2.53 -26.03 -14.10
C LYS A 5 -3.23 -26.00 -12.74
N THR A 6 -3.65 -24.81 -12.35
CA THR A 6 -4.51 -24.61 -11.17
C THR A 6 -5.77 -23.88 -11.61
N ILE A 7 -6.93 -24.51 -11.43
CA ILE A 7 -8.23 -23.92 -11.70
C ILE A 7 -9.04 -23.73 -10.40
N VAL A 8 -9.71 -22.60 -10.24
CA VAL A 8 -10.44 -22.21 -9.04
C VAL A 8 -11.71 -21.47 -9.44
N TYR A 9 -12.85 -21.79 -8.85
CA TYR A 9 -14.10 -21.05 -9.05
C TYR A 9 -15.04 -21.29 -7.87
N LYS A 10 -16.15 -20.54 -7.81
CA LYS A 10 -17.24 -20.81 -6.88
C LYS A 10 -18.36 -21.60 -7.55
N ILE A 11 -18.95 -22.50 -6.79
CA ILE A 11 -20.09 -23.34 -7.17
C ILE A 11 -21.21 -23.21 -6.13
N SER A 12 -22.44 -23.54 -6.54
CA SER A 12 -23.63 -23.52 -5.71
C SER A 12 -23.73 -24.73 -4.79
N GLN A 13 -24.58 -24.63 -3.77
CA GLN A 13 -24.69 -25.65 -2.72
C GLN A 13 -25.09 -27.04 -3.26
N ASN A 14 -26.04 -27.10 -4.21
CA ASN A 14 -26.44 -28.35 -4.87
C ASN A 14 -25.28 -29.02 -5.62
N THR A 15 -24.43 -28.25 -6.32
CA THR A 15 -23.24 -28.78 -6.99
C THR A 15 -22.18 -29.23 -5.98
N MET A 16 -22.03 -28.53 -4.84
CA MET A 16 -21.14 -28.97 -3.75
C MET A 16 -21.56 -30.33 -3.22
N ASP A 17 -22.86 -30.57 -3.06
CA ASP A 17 -23.38 -31.83 -2.53
C ASP A 17 -23.18 -32.99 -3.52
N GLU A 18 -23.37 -32.75 -4.82
CA GLU A 18 -23.05 -33.75 -5.85
C GLU A 18 -21.55 -34.04 -5.92
N MET A 19 -20.68 -33.03 -5.79
CA MET A 19 -19.23 -33.23 -5.72
C MET A 19 -18.82 -34.07 -4.50
N LYS A 20 -19.42 -33.84 -3.33
CA LYS A 20 -19.10 -34.64 -2.13
C LYS A 20 -19.41 -36.12 -2.35
N GLN A 21 -20.52 -36.42 -3.02
CA GLN A 21 -20.92 -37.79 -3.33
C GLN A 21 -20.03 -38.41 -4.41
N TYR A 22 -19.74 -37.67 -5.49
CA TYR A 22 -18.93 -38.15 -6.60
C TYR A 22 -17.49 -38.51 -6.18
N PHE A 23 -16.92 -37.75 -5.24
CA PHE A 23 -15.54 -37.95 -4.78
C PHE A 23 -15.41 -38.78 -3.50
N GLU A 24 -16.49 -39.36 -2.97
CA GLU A 24 -16.51 -40.01 -1.65
C GLU A 24 -15.39 -41.07 -1.49
N ASP A 25 -15.22 -41.91 -2.50
CA ASP A 25 -14.22 -42.98 -2.57
C ASP A 25 -12.79 -42.48 -2.87
N LYS A 26 -12.66 -41.21 -3.27
CA LYS A 26 -11.40 -40.59 -3.69
C LYS A 26 -10.86 -39.56 -2.69
N LYS A 27 -11.54 -39.38 -1.54
CA LYS A 27 -11.15 -38.41 -0.51
C LYS A 27 -9.84 -38.79 0.17
N ARG A 28 -9.01 -37.78 0.39
CA ARG A 28 -7.83 -37.87 1.26
C ARG A 28 -8.24 -37.82 2.73
N LEU A 29 -7.48 -38.53 3.56
CA LEU A 29 -7.66 -38.55 5.02
C LEU A 29 -7.37 -37.20 5.70
N LYS A 30 -6.51 -36.36 5.09
CA LYS A 30 -6.14 -35.04 5.63
C LYS A 30 -6.53 -33.94 4.64
N THR A 31 -7.10 -32.86 5.16
CA THR A 31 -7.51 -31.70 4.38
C THR A 31 -6.85 -30.42 4.90
N PRO A 32 -6.66 -29.40 4.05
CA PRO A 32 -6.26 -28.05 4.49
C PRO A 32 -7.31 -27.41 5.41
N PRO A 33 -6.96 -26.37 6.20
CA PRO A 33 -7.93 -25.64 7.01
C PRO A 33 -9.11 -25.12 6.17
N TYR A 34 -10.33 -25.24 6.71
CA TYR A 34 -11.60 -24.79 6.11
C TYR A 34 -12.00 -25.51 4.80
N ALA A 35 -11.33 -26.62 4.46
CA ALA A 35 -11.71 -27.48 3.35
C ALA A 35 -12.74 -28.53 3.80
N VAL A 36 -13.83 -28.63 3.05
CA VAL A 36 -14.88 -29.63 3.19
C VAL A 36 -14.35 -31.01 2.79
N PHE A 37 -13.60 -31.09 1.70
CA PHE A 37 -12.83 -32.28 1.34
C PHE A 37 -11.65 -31.93 0.43
N GLN A 38 -10.70 -32.86 0.35
CA GLN A 38 -9.70 -32.91 -0.71
C GLN A 38 -9.69 -34.32 -1.30
N ALA A 39 -9.64 -34.45 -2.63
CA ALA A 39 -9.70 -35.73 -3.33
C ALA A 39 -8.68 -35.81 -4.47
N ASP A 40 -8.28 -37.03 -4.81
CA ASP A 40 -7.39 -37.32 -5.94
C ASP A 40 -8.17 -37.92 -7.11
N GLU A 41 -8.13 -37.26 -8.26
CA GLU A 41 -8.70 -37.74 -9.53
C GLU A 41 -7.58 -37.81 -10.57
N ALA A 42 -7.02 -39.01 -10.75
CA ALA A 42 -5.87 -39.24 -11.62
C ALA A 42 -4.74 -38.21 -11.41
N ASP A 43 -4.50 -37.33 -12.38
CA ASP A 43 -3.46 -36.30 -12.35
C ASP A 43 -3.94 -34.95 -11.78
N THR A 44 -5.10 -34.91 -11.10
CA THR A 44 -5.71 -33.70 -10.53
C THR A 44 -6.07 -33.89 -9.06
N VAL A 45 -5.66 -32.92 -8.24
CA VAL A 45 -6.08 -32.79 -6.84
C VAL A 45 -7.23 -31.77 -6.77
N ILE A 46 -8.36 -32.18 -6.22
CA ILE A 46 -9.56 -31.33 -6.04
C ILE A 46 -9.68 -30.97 -4.57
N THR A 47 -9.91 -29.69 -4.27
CA THR A 47 -10.17 -29.20 -2.90
C THR A 47 -11.42 -28.34 -2.89
N LEU A 48 -12.43 -28.74 -2.11
CA LEU A 48 -13.66 -27.98 -1.91
C LEU A 48 -13.65 -27.30 -0.54
N TYR A 49 -13.99 -26.02 -0.46
CA TYR A 49 -14.05 -25.23 0.76
C TYR A 49 -15.50 -24.92 1.19
N GLU A 50 -15.70 -24.63 2.47
CA GLU A 50 -17.03 -24.32 3.04
C GLU A 50 -17.70 -23.11 2.35
N SER A 51 -16.88 -22.19 1.84
CA SER A 51 -17.32 -20.99 1.10
C SER A 51 -17.88 -21.24 -0.32
N GLY A 52 -17.98 -22.51 -0.75
CA GLY A 52 -18.33 -22.91 -2.11
C GLY A 52 -17.22 -22.72 -3.14
N LYS A 53 -16.02 -22.31 -2.70
CA LYS A 53 -14.82 -22.28 -3.53
C LYS A 53 -14.33 -23.70 -3.78
N VAL A 54 -14.06 -24.03 -5.03
CA VAL A 54 -13.45 -25.30 -5.43
C VAL A 54 -12.16 -25.03 -6.20
N MET A 55 -11.13 -25.84 -5.96
CA MET A 55 -9.81 -25.76 -6.59
C MET A 55 -9.41 -27.10 -7.21
N PHE A 56 -8.93 -27.08 -8.44
CA PHE A 56 -8.40 -28.20 -9.22
C PHE A 56 -6.92 -27.93 -9.50
N GLN A 57 -6.01 -28.82 -9.11
CA GLN A 57 -4.57 -28.65 -9.31
C GLN A 57 -3.97 -29.90 -9.92
N GLY A 58 -3.37 -29.78 -11.11
CA GLY A 58 -2.97 -30.98 -11.82
C GLY A 58 -2.61 -30.78 -13.28
N VAL A 59 -2.21 -31.86 -13.94
CA VAL A 59 -1.99 -31.87 -15.39
C VAL A 59 -3.32 -31.82 -16.14
N SER A 60 -4.34 -32.49 -15.59
CA SER A 60 -5.69 -32.60 -16.16
C SER A 60 -6.70 -31.61 -15.55
N ALA A 61 -6.22 -30.68 -14.71
CA ALA A 61 -7.09 -29.78 -13.95
C ALA A 61 -8.02 -28.91 -14.80
N ASP A 62 -7.70 -28.67 -16.08
CA ASP A 62 -8.60 -27.98 -17.01
C ASP A 62 -9.77 -28.83 -17.50
N ILE A 63 -9.55 -30.13 -17.67
CA ILE A 63 -10.59 -31.08 -18.09
C ILE A 63 -11.58 -31.27 -16.92
N ASP A 64 -11.07 -31.59 -15.73
CA ASP A 64 -11.91 -31.84 -14.55
C ASP A 64 -12.69 -30.58 -14.14
N ALA A 65 -12.05 -29.42 -14.21
CA ALA A 65 -12.73 -28.15 -13.98
C ALA A 65 -13.81 -27.87 -15.03
N ALA A 66 -13.55 -28.13 -16.32
CA ALA A 66 -14.55 -27.89 -17.37
C ALA A 66 -15.81 -28.76 -17.15
N MET A 67 -15.61 -30.03 -16.83
CA MET A 67 -16.70 -30.97 -16.52
C MET A 67 -17.59 -30.45 -15.38
N TRP A 68 -16.99 -30.01 -14.27
CA TRP A 68 -17.75 -29.50 -13.13
C TRP A 68 -18.37 -28.11 -13.36
N LYS A 69 -17.78 -27.28 -14.23
CA LYS A 69 -18.39 -26.02 -14.68
C LYS A 69 -19.64 -26.27 -15.52
N GLU A 70 -19.58 -27.24 -16.43
CA GLU A 70 -20.73 -27.65 -17.23
C GLU A 70 -21.83 -28.24 -16.34
N ARG A 71 -21.44 -29.06 -15.35
CA ARG A 71 -22.38 -29.60 -14.37
C ARG A 71 -23.06 -28.52 -13.53
N GLU A 72 -22.31 -27.54 -13.03
CA GLU A 72 -22.90 -26.36 -12.36
C GLU A 72 -23.91 -25.65 -13.28
N ALA A 73 -23.51 -25.36 -14.52
CA ALA A 73 -24.37 -24.65 -15.46
C ALA A 73 -25.66 -25.43 -15.73
N PHE A 74 -25.57 -26.75 -15.88
CA PHE A 74 -26.73 -27.64 -16.03
C PHE A 74 -27.68 -27.57 -14.82
N LEU A 75 -27.14 -27.65 -13.59
CA LEU A 75 -27.94 -27.64 -12.37
C LEU A 75 -28.55 -26.27 -12.02
N ASN A 76 -28.00 -25.19 -12.56
CA ASN A 76 -28.33 -23.81 -12.18
C ASN A 76 -28.80 -22.94 -13.36
N ASN A 77 -29.53 -23.54 -14.30
CA ASN A 77 -30.19 -22.86 -15.43
C ASN A 77 -29.23 -22.03 -16.30
N GLY A 78 -28.05 -22.57 -16.59
CA GLY A 78 -27.05 -21.93 -17.45
C GLY A 78 -26.31 -20.75 -16.81
N LYS A 79 -26.44 -20.54 -15.49
CA LYS A 79 -25.64 -19.51 -14.79
C LYS A 79 -24.16 -19.81 -14.93
N GLU A 80 -23.41 -18.83 -15.42
CA GLU A 80 -21.97 -18.93 -15.58
C GLU A 80 -21.28 -18.97 -14.21
N VAL A 81 -20.39 -19.96 -14.00
CA VAL A 81 -19.58 -20.07 -12.78
C VAL A 81 -18.73 -18.82 -12.56
N VAL A 82 -18.63 -18.37 -11.31
CA VAL A 82 -17.71 -17.29 -10.95
C VAL A 82 -16.27 -17.83 -10.96
N ASP A 83 -15.58 -17.62 -12.08
CA ASP A 83 -14.21 -18.12 -12.29
C ASP A 83 -13.16 -17.34 -11.48
N LEU A 84 -12.69 -17.94 -10.39
CA LEU A 84 -11.68 -17.36 -9.50
C LEU A 84 -10.24 -17.59 -9.98
N THR A 85 -9.99 -18.40 -11.03
CA THR A 85 -8.65 -18.41 -11.68
C THR A 85 -8.34 -17.09 -12.33
N LYS A 86 -9.40 -16.43 -12.81
CA LYS A 86 -9.33 -15.14 -13.45
C LYS A 86 -9.18 -14.03 -12.43
N GLU A 87 -9.27 -14.23 -11.11
CA GLU A 87 -8.86 -13.19 -10.15
C GLU A 87 -7.36 -12.90 -10.23
N LYS A 88 -6.51 -13.87 -10.63
CA LYS A 88 -5.09 -13.60 -10.96
C LYS A 88 -4.84 -13.09 -12.39
N LYS A 89 -5.85 -13.06 -13.27
CA LYS A 89 -5.77 -12.48 -14.62
C LYS A 89 -6.60 -11.19 -14.81
N ASN A 90 -7.55 -10.90 -13.92
CA ASN A 90 -8.37 -9.69 -13.91
C ASN A 90 -7.71 -8.57 -13.10
N GLU A 91 -6.70 -8.86 -12.26
CA GLU A 91 -5.69 -7.83 -11.90
C GLU A 91 -4.86 -7.35 -13.11
N LYS A 92 -4.91 -8.06 -14.26
CA LYS A 92 -4.28 -7.63 -15.52
C LYS A 92 -5.25 -7.08 -16.57
N LYS A 93 -6.57 -7.06 -16.31
CA LYS A 93 -7.56 -6.47 -17.24
C LYS A 93 -8.17 -5.14 -16.79
N ASP A 94 -7.70 -4.57 -15.67
CA ASP A 94 -7.69 -3.11 -15.41
C ASP A 94 -6.30 -2.49 -15.61
N LYS A 95 -5.45 -3.14 -16.42
CA LYS A 95 -4.39 -2.44 -17.15
C LYS A 95 -4.76 -2.38 -18.64
N LYS A 96 -5.88 -1.73 -18.95
CA LYS A 96 -5.65 -0.53 -19.76
C LYS A 96 -4.74 0.33 -18.89
N GLN A 97 -3.42 0.21 -19.11
CA GLN A 97 -2.73 1.47 -19.27
C GLN A 97 -3.53 2.12 -20.40
N ASP A 98 -4.51 2.95 -20.04
CA ASP A 98 -4.51 4.26 -20.64
C ASP A 98 -3.04 4.64 -20.50
N LYS A 99 -2.29 4.50 -21.60
CA LYS A 99 -1.07 5.23 -21.74
C LYS A 99 -1.58 6.64 -21.59
N ASP A 100 -1.45 7.11 -20.37
CA ASP A 100 -1.72 8.47 -20.04
C ASP A 100 -0.69 9.23 -20.87
N ASN A 101 -1.09 9.59 -22.09
CA ASN A 101 -0.24 10.24 -23.08
C ASN A 101 0.06 11.69 -22.67
N ARG A 102 -0.42 12.12 -21.49
CA ARG A 102 -0.03 13.38 -20.88
C ARG A 102 1.45 13.30 -20.54
N ASP A 103 2.16 14.34 -20.96
CA ASP A 103 3.52 14.54 -20.54
C ASP A 103 3.51 14.96 -19.06
N PHE A 104 4.14 14.15 -18.21
CA PHE A 104 4.33 14.45 -16.79
C PHE A 104 5.73 14.99 -16.48
N TYR A 105 6.59 15.00 -17.49
CA TYR A 105 8.00 15.31 -17.34
C TYR A 105 8.33 16.73 -17.74
N PHE A 106 7.97 17.15 -18.96
CA PHE A 106 8.25 18.50 -19.46
C PHE A 106 7.10 19.48 -19.22
N ILE A 107 6.62 19.53 -17.96
CA ILE A 107 5.53 20.39 -17.51
C ILE A 107 5.95 21.24 -16.30
N ASN A 108 5.29 22.39 -16.10
CA ASN A 108 5.30 23.06 -14.80
C ASN A 108 4.31 22.31 -13.91
N SER A 109 4.77 21.66 -12.85
CA SER A 109 3.92 20.80 -12.03
C SER A 109 4.04 21.07 -10.54
N ILE A 110 2.92 20.93 -9.85
CA ILE A 110 2.90 20.75 -8.40
C ILE A 110 2.77 19.27 -8.12
N GLY A 111 3.64 18.72 -7.27
CA GLY A 111 3.65 17.31 -6.87
C GLY A 111 3.49 17.18 -5.37
N SER A 112 3.00 16.05 -4.89
CA SER A 112 3.10 15.71 -3.46
C SER A 112 3.35 14.22 -3.25
N ASP A 113 4.12 13.91 -2.20
CA ASP A 113 4.44 12.55 -1.79
C ASP A 113 4.68 12.48 -0.27
N GLU A 114 4.58 11.27 0.29
CA GLU A 114 4.69 11.02 1.73
C GLU A 114 5.66 9.92 2.14
N VAL A 115 6.13 10.01 3.39
CA VAL A 115 7.01 9.02 4.02
C VAL A 115 6.59 8.82 5.47
N GLY A 116 6.88 7.64 6.03
CA GLY A 116 6.64 7.33 7.44
C GLY A 116 5.30 6.63 7.71
N THR A 117 4.49 6.38 6.68
CA THR A 117 3.16 5.72 6.82
C THR A 117 3.25 4.25 7.21
N GLY A 118 4.33 3.57 6.81
CA GLY A 118 4.60 2.17 7.15
C GLY A 118 5.57 1.97 8.32
N ASP A 119 6.07 3.04 8.90
CA ASP A 119 7.04 3.02 10.00
C ASP A 119 6.31 3.12 11.34
N TYR A 120 6.59 2.20 12.26
CA TYR A 120 6.00 2.23 13.61
C TYR A 120 6.48 3.46 14.38
N PHE A 121 7.79 3.69 14.39
CA PHE A 121 8.42 4.85 14.99
C PHE A 121 8.41 6.05 14.05
N GLY A 122 8.37 7.24 14.64
CA GLY A 122 8.49 8.51 13.94
C GLY A 122 7.20 9.01 13.28
N PRO A 123 7.27 10.23 12.70
CA PRO A 123 6.12 10.94 12.18
C PRO A 123 5.66 10.41 10.81
N ILE A 124 4.56 10.97 10.29
CA ILE A 124 4.25 10.96 8.85
C ILE A 124 4.62 12.33 8.31
N ILE A 125 5.37 12.36 7.22
CA ILE A 125 5.78 13.61 6.55
C ILE A 125 5.23 13.62 5.15
N VAL A 126 4.48 14.68 4.82
CA VAL A 126 4.00 14.95 3.47
C VAL A 126 4.62 16.24 2.98
N THR A 127 5.23 16.18 1.80
CA THR A 127 5.77 17.36 1.12
C THR A 127 4.96 17.60 -0.14
N SER A 128 4.73 18.87 -0.46
CA SER A 128 4.37 19.30 -1.82
C SER A 128 5.48 20.17 -2.39
N ALA A 129 5.75 20.04 -3.68
CA ALA A 129 6.79 20.79 -4.38
C ALA A 129 6.28 21.32 -5.72
N TYR A 130 6.72 22.52 -6.11
CA TYR A 130 6.45 23.11 -7.41
C TYR A 130 7.72 23.11 -8.26
N VAL A 131 7.69 22.43 -9.40
CA VAL A 131 8.82 22.35 -10.33
C VAL A 131 8.40 22.99 -11.65
N LYS A 132 9.17 23.96 -12.12
CA LYS A 132 9.02 24.54 -13.46
C LYS A 132 9.92 23.81 -14.46
N LYS A 133 9.62 23.95 -15.75
CA LYS A 133 10.41 23.38 -16.85
C LYS A 133 11.89 23.76 -16.78
N ASP A 134 12.20 25.00 -16.39
CA ASP A 134 13.59 25.48 -16.29
C ASP A 134 14.42 24.75 -15.22
N ASP A 135 13.78 24.10 -14.25
CA ASP A 135 14.47 23.36 -13.18
C ASP A 135 14.73 21.90 -13.55
N ILE A 136 14.23 21.41 -14.69
CA ILE A 136 14.39 20.01 -15.11
C ILE A 136 15.87 19.63 -15.18
N TYR A 137 16.69 20.41 -15.89
CA TYR A 137 18.13 20.15 -16.03
C TYR A 137 18.86 20.14 -14.69
N PHE A 138 18.48 21.04 -13.77
CA PHE A 138 19.04 21.07 -12.42
C PHE A 138 18.71 19.78 -11.64
N LEU A 139 17.47 19.30 -11.75
CA LEU A 139 17.03 18.09 -11.06
C LEU A 139 17.61 16.81 -11.69
N GLU A 140 17.82 16.81 -13.00
CA GLU A 140 18.53 15.75 -13.72
C GLU A 140 19.99 15.66 -13.30
N ASP A 141 20.69 16.79 -13.19
CA ASP A 141 22.09 16.85 -12.73
C ASP A 141 22.25 16.32 -11.30
N LEU A 142 21.27 16.58 -10.43
CA LEU A 142 21.20 15.99 -9.08
C LEU A 142 20.83 14.49 -9.08
N GLY A 143 20.42 13.94 -10.23
CA GLY A 143 20.02 12.54 -10.39
C GLY A 143 18.75 12.19 -9.60
N VAL A 144 17.76 13.09 -9.60
CA VAL A 144 16.46 12.92 -8.92
C VAL A 144 15.67 11.71 -9.47
N LYS A 145 15.93 11.32 -10.72
CA LYS A 145 15.27 10.20 -11.40
C LYS A 145 16.14 8.94 -11.60
N ASP A 146 17.32 8.87 -10.99
CA ASP A 146 18.18 7.70 -11.15
C ASP A 146 17.42 6.42 -10.75
N SER A 147 17.24 5.54 -11.73
CA SER A 147 16.18 4.52 -11.85
C SER A 147 16.28 3.33 -10.89
N LYS A 148 16.95 3.49 -9.75
CA LYS A 148 17.08 2.51 -8.68
C LYS A 148 17.16 3.25 -7.35
N ARG A 149 16.13 3.08 -6.51
CA ARG A 149 15.99 3.58 -5.11
C ARG A 149 17.18 4.45 -4.67
N ILE A 150 17.01 5.77 -4.76
CA ILE A 150 17.97 6.74 -4.19
C ILE A 150 18.25 6.33 -2.73
N THR A 151 19.54 6.12 -2.43
CA THR A 151 20.02 5.72 -1.10
C THR A 151 19.83 6.86 -0.11
N ASP A 152 19.76 6.54 1.18
CA ASP A 152 19.62 7.55 2.23
C ASP A 152 20.80 8.54 2.21
N ASP A 153 22.02 8.08 1.93
CA ASP A 153 23.20 8.94 1.77
C ASP A 153 23.07 9.92 0.59
N LYS A 154 22.53 9.46 -0.54
CA LYS A 154 22.28 10.34 -1.70
C LYS A 154 21.18 11.35 -1.37
N ILE A 155 20.12 10.93 -0.67
CA ILE A 155 19.05 11.84 -0.21
C ILE A 155 19.60 12.94 0.69
N ILE A 156 20.43 12.59 1.69
CA ILE A 156 21.03 13.56 2.61
C ILE A 156 21.86 14.61 1.86
N LYS A 157 22.50 14.23 0.75
CA LYS A 157 23.31 15.14 -0.08
C LYS A 157 22.46 16.04 -0.99
N ILE A 158 21.46 15.48 -1.69
CA ILE A 158 20.74 16.22 -2.74
C ILE A 158 19.53 17.01 -2.19
N ALA A 159 18.89 16.55 -1.12
CA ALA A 159 17.68 17.19 -0.60
C ALA A 159 17.91 18.66 -0.16
N PRO A 160 19.03 19.03 0.49
CA PRO A 160 19.33 20.42 0.80
C PRO A 160 19.39 21.33 -0.44
N GLU A 161 19.94 20.84 -1.55
CA GLU A 161 20.02 21.62 -2.80
C GLU A 161 18.64 21.81 -3.45
N ILE A 162 17.80 20.76 -3.42
CA ILE A 162 16.40 20.84 -3.86
C ILE A 162 15.62 21.84 -2.99
N ILE A 163 15.76 21.77 -1.66
CA ILE A 163 15.06 22.65 -0.71
C ILE A 163 15.40 24.13 -0.94
N LYS A 164 16.65 24.44 -1.29
CA LYS A 164 17.09 25.82 -1.56
C LYS A 164 16.45 26.40 -2.82
N ARG A 165 16.20 25.57 -3.84
CA ARG A 165 15.79 26.04 -5.18
C ARG A 165 14.31 25.83 -5.49
N ILE A 166 13.74 24.71 -5.08
CA ILE A 166 12.39 24.28 -5.46
C ILE A 166 11.38 24.76 -4.40
N PRO A 167 10.39 25.60 -4.76
CA PRO A 167 9.33 25.98 -3.84
C PRO A 167 8.56 24.77 -3.33
N HIS A 168 8.39 24.68 -2.01
CA HIS A 168 7.78 23.51 -1.38
C HIS A 168 7.01 23.88 -0.11
N SER A 169 6.19 22.95 0.36
CA SER A 169 5.58 23.00 1.69
C SER A 169 5.67 21.63 2.35
N ILE A 170 5.75 21.63 3.67
CA ILE A 170 5.98 20.43 4.47
C ILE A 170 4.88 20.38 5.53
N ILE A 171 4.24 19.23 5.66
CA ILE A 171 3.34 18.91 6.76
C ILE A 171 3.94 17.72 7.52
N ILE A 172 4.19 17.91 8.80
CA ILE A 172 4.64 16.86 9.71
C ILE A 172 3.48 16.52 10.64
N LEU A 173 3.04 15.26 10.61
CA LEU A 173 2.14 14.70 11.61
C LEU A 173 2.99 13.92 12.60
N ASP A 174 3.33 14.57 13.71
CA ASP A 174 4.08 13.96 14.82
C ASP A 174 3.27 12.86 15.51
N ASN A 175 3.94 12.01 16.29
CA ASN A 175 3.32 10.85 16.93
C ASN A 175 2.26 11.22 17.96
N ASN A 176 2.46 12.29 18.75
CA ASN A 176 1.44 12.75 19.71
C ASN A 176 0.17 13.16 18.98
N SER A 177 0.30 14.00 17.95
CA SER A 177 -0.79 14.45 17.09
C SER A 177 -1.46 13.28 16.36
N TYR A 178 -0.67 12.33 15.86
CA TYR A 178 -1.18 11.11 15.22
C TYR A 178 -2.04 10.30 16.20
N ASN A 179 -1.51 9.97 17.38
CA ASN A 179 -2.20 9.13 18.36
C ASN A 179 -3.41 9.84 18.98
N LYS A 180 -3.32 11.16 19.22
CA LYS A 180 -4.42 11.97 19.76
C LYS A 180 -5.62 12.03 18.81
N ASN A 181 -5.36 12.11 17.51
CA ASN A 181 -6.40 12.25 16.49
C ASN A 181 -6.77 10.91 15.84
N TYR A 182 -6.13 9.80 16.22
CA TYR A 182 -6.46 8.49 15.70
C TYR A 182 -7.77 7.97 16.32
N SER A 183 -8.61 7.36 15.50
CA SER A 183 -9.79 6.62 15.93
C SER A 183 -9.98 5.38 15.07
N VAL A 184 -10.82 4.45 15.52
CA VAL A 184 -11.11 3.20 14.79
C VAL A 184 -11.66 3.46 13.38
N ASP A 185 -12.34 4.59 13.17
CA ASP A 185 -12.90 4.99 11.88
C ASP A 185 -11.89 5.68 10.94
N ILE A 186 -10.66 5.91 11.41
CA ILE A 186 -9.59 6.56 10.65
C ILE A 186 -8.58 5.51 10.21
N ASN A 187 -8.58 5.21 8.91
CA ASN A 187 -7.54 4.41 8.28
C ASN A 187 -6.43 5.28 7.67
N MET A 188 -5.27 4.64 7.40
CA MET A 188 -4.09 5.33 6.87
C MET A 188 -4.35 6.10 5.56
N ASN A 189 -5.18 5.57 4.66
CA ASN A 189 -5.49 6.28 3.41
C ASN A 189 -6.30 7.57 3.64
N LYS A 190 -7.13 7.62 4.68
CA LYS A 190 -7.81 8.86 5.09
C LYS A 190 -6.81 9.90 5.59
N ILE A 191 -5.88 9.47 6.46
CA ILE A 191 -4.80 10.33 6.99
C ILE A 191 -3.99 10.90 5.82
N LYS A 192 -3.54 10.03 4.90
CA LYS A 192 -2.82 10.45 3.69
C LYS A 192 -3.61 11.49 2.90
N ALA A 193 -4.87 11.22 2.54
CA ALA A 193 -5.68 12.15 1.75
C ALA A 193 -5.76 13.55 2.40
N VAL A 194 -6.01 13.62 3.70
CA VAL A 194 -6.08 14.88 4.45
C VAL A 194 -4.73 15.61 4.44
N LEU A 195 -3.63 14.90 4.71
CA LEU A 195 -2.29 15.50 4.75
C LEU A 195 -1.82 15.98 3.37
N HIS A 196 -2.05 15.21 2.30
CA HIS A 196 -1.76 15.63 0.93
C HIS A 196 -2.56 16.88 0.53
N ASN A 197 -3.87 16.90 0.81
CA ASN A 197 -4.69 18.06 0.55
C ASN A 197 -4.18 19.30 1.32
N LYS A 198 -3.80 19.13 2.59
CA LYS A 198 -3.24 20.21 3.41
C LYS A 198 -1.90 20.71 2.87
N ALA A 199 -0.98 19.82 2.49
CA ALA A 199 0.31 20.17 1.92
C ALA A 199 0.14 20.91 0.57
N LEU A 200 -0.72 20.41 -0.31
CA LEU A 200 -0.98 21.06 -1.59
C LEU A 200 -1.60 22.47 -1.40
N LEU A 201 -2.58 22.61 -0.50
CA LEU A 201 -3.18 23.93 -0.18
C LEU A 201 -2.15 24.89 0.40
N THR A 202 -1.30 24.39 1.30
CA THR A 202 -0.25 25.21 1.94
C THR A 202 0.70 25.74 0.89
N LEU A 203 1.11 24.93 -0.09
CA LEU A 203 1.97 25.39 -1.17
C LEU A 203 1.26 26.39 -2.08
N ILE A 204 0.08 26.06 -2.61
CA ILE A 204 -0.64 26.91 -3.56
C ILE A 204 -0.99 28.29 -2.98
N ASN A 205 -1.21 28.37 -1.66
CA ASN A 205 -1.50 29.64 -1.00
C ASN A 205 -0.25 30.49 -0.69
N LYS A 206 0.98 29.95 -0.86
CA LYS A 206 2.22 30.72 -0.63
C LYS A 206 2.49 31.73 -1.74
N ASP A 207 2.14 31.41 -2.97
CA ASP A 207 2.44 32.24 -4.14
C ASP A 207 1.52 31.91 -5.33
N LYS A 208 1.48 32.79 -6.32
CA LYS A 208 0.77 32.57 -7.59
C LYS A 208 1.64 31.75 -8.54
N PHE A 209 1.68 30.44 -8.32
CA PHE A 209 2.38 29.50 -9.20
C PHE A 209 1.65 29.31 -10.54
N ASN A 210 2.40 29.32 -11.64
CA ASN A 210 1.89 28.97 -12.97
C ASN A 210 2.19 27.50 -13.28
N TYR A 211 1.25 26.61 -12.96
CA TYR A 211 1.38 25.16 -13.15
C TYR A 211 0.38 24.61 -14.16
N ASP A 212 0.83 23.62 -14.94
CA ASP A 212 0.01 22.87 -15.89
C ASP A 212 -0.84 21.80 -15.14
N MET A 213 -0.28 21.20 -14.08
CA MET A 213 -0.92 20.10 -13.38
C MET A 213 -0.51 19.97 -11.92
N ILE A 214 -1.44 19.49 -11.08
CA ILE A 214 -1.17 18.99 -9.73
C ILE A 214 -1.17 17.46 -9.78
N VAL A 215 -0.07 16.83 -9.42
CA VAL A 215 0.15 15.38 -9.51
C VAL A 215 0.35 14.78 -8.11
N VAL A 216 -0.31 13.66 -7.83
CA VAL A 216 -0.17 12.93 -6.57
C VAL A 216 -0.03 11.44 -6.87
N ASP A 217 0.85 10.74 -6.15
CA ASP A 217 0.92 9.28 -6.27
C ASP A 217 -0.40 8.62 -5.84
N GLN A 218 -0.85 7.67 -6.64
CA GLN A 218 -2.14 7.04 -6.47
C GLN A 218 -2.10 5.93 -5.42
N PHE A 219 -2.39 6.28 -4.17
CA PHE A 219 -2.54 5.32 -3.07
C PHE A 219 -3.99 4.85 -2.85
N VAL A 220 -4.96 5.49 -3.49
CA VAL A 220 -6.38 5.13 -3.44
C VAL A 220 -7.08 5.62 -4.71
N ASN A 221 -8.21 5.00 -5.06
CA ASN A 221 -9.01 5.49 -6.19
C ASN A 221 -9.55 6.92 -5.95
N ARG A 222 -9.79 7.66 -7.02
CA ARG A 222 -10.19 9.07 -7.00
C ARG A 222 -11.45 9.32 -6.16
N ASN A 223 -12.48 8.50 -6.34
CA ASN A 223 -13.75 8.67 -5.63
C ASN A 223 -13.55 8.56 -4.12
N LYS A 224 -12.77 7.57 -3.68
CA LYS A 224 -12.47 7.33 -2.27
C LYS A 224 -11.53 8.39 -1.70
N TYR A 225 -10.56 8.89 -2.47
CA TYR A 225 -9.74 10.05 -2.11
C TYR A 225 -10.62 11.24 -1.73
N PHE A 226 -11.55 11.65 -2.60
CA PHE A 226 -12.45 12.78 -2.31
C PHE A 226 -13.48 12.46 -1.24
N ASN A 227 -13.91 11.21 -1.10
CA ASN A 227 -14.78 10.80 -0.01
C ASN A 227 -14.10 10.98 1.35
N TYR A 228 -12.81 10.68 1.47
CA TYR A 228 -12.04 10.94 2.69
C TYR A 228 -11.92 12.43 3.05
N LEU A 229 -12.07 13.30 2.05
CA LEU A 229 -12.01 14.75 2.21
C LEU A 229 -13.37 15.39 2.51
N LYS A 230 -14.47 14.63 2.53
CA LYS A 230 -15.78 15.17 2.93
C LYS A 230 -15.69 15.77 4.35
N GLY A 231 -16.21 16.99 4.50
CA GLY A 231 -16.13 17.75 5.75
C GLY A 231 -14.87 18.61 5.91
N ASN A 232 -13.87 18.50 5.02
CA ASN A 232 -12.77 19.46 4.99
C ASN A 232 -13.24 20.77 4.34
N PRO A 233 -12.97 21.94 4.95
CA PRO A 233 -13.47 23.22 4.44
C PRO A 233 -12.84 23.61 3.09
N ASN A 234 -11.58 23.21 2.88
CA ASN A 234 -10.80 23.54 1.69
C ASN A 234 -10.31 22.24 1.04
N VAL A 235 -10.71 21.99 -0.20
CA VAL A 235 -10.33 20.78 -0.95
C VAL A 235 -9.89 21.15 -2.36
N ILE A 236 -8.68 20.74 -2.74
CA ILE A 236 -8.18 20.90 -4.11
C ILE A 236 -8.80 19.82 -4.99
N LYS A 237 -9.70 20.23 -5.89
CA LYS A 237 -10.42 19.31 -6.78
C LYS A 237 -9.64 18.96 -8.06
N ASN A 238 -8.82 19.88 -8.56
CA ASN A 238 -8.08 19.72 -9.80
C ASN A 238 -6.73 19.01 -9.59
N ILE A 239 -6.77 17.78 -9.07
CA ILE A 239 -5.59 16.91 -8.95
C ILE A 239 -5.64 15.79 -9.98
N THR A 240 -4.47 15.32 -10.40
CA THR A 240 -4.27 14.10 -11.19
C THR A 240 -3.61 13.04 -10.30
N LEU A 241 -4.33 11.95 -10.07
CA LEU A 241 -3.78 10.78 -9.36
C LEU A 241 -3.11 9.87 -10.39
N VAL A 242 -1.83 9.56 -10.18
CA VAL A 242 -1.02 8.75 -11.10
C VAL A 242 -0.33 7.64 -10.34
N THR A 243 -0.34 6.41 -10.85
CA THR A 243 0.47 5.32 -10.27
C THR A 243 1.95 5.52 -10.55
N LYS A 244 2.79 5.34 -9.52
CA LYS A 244 4.24 5.57 -9.62
C LYS A 244 4.52 6.99 -10.11
N ALA A 245 3.86 7.95 -9.50
CA ALA A 245 3.91 9.33 -9.94
C ALA A 245 5.33 9.91 -9.81
N GLU A 246 6.11 9.47 -8.83
CA GLU A 246 7.52 9.81 -8.61
C GLU A 246 8.42 9.42 -9.79
N ASP A 247 8.16 8.29 -10.45
CA ASP A 247 8.92 7.85 -11.64
C ASP A 247 8.62 8.76 -12.85
N LYS A 248 7.46 9.40 -12.87
CA LYS A 248 6.92 10.13 -14.02
C LYS A 248 7.10 11.63 -13.91
N CYS A 249 6.84 12.20 -12.72
CA CYS A 249 6.74 13.63 -12.50
C CYS A 249 7.81 14.13 -11.51
N LEU A 250 8.64 15.08 -11.96
CA LEU A 250 9.76 15.60 -11.17
C LEU A 250 9.32 16.30 -9.88
N SER A 251 8.18 16.98 -9.88
CA SER A 251 7.66 17.59 -8.66
C SER A 251 7.28 16.56 -7.59
N VAL A 252 6.78 15.39 -8.00
CA VAL A 252 6.49 14.28 -7.06
C VAL A 252 7.80 13.64 -6.58
N ALA A 253 8.77 13.44 -7.47
CA ALA A 253 10.11 12.94 -7.08
C ALA A 253 10.80 13.88 -6.08
N CYS A 254 10.74 15.20 -6.30
CA CYS A 254 11.27 16.20 -5.35
C CYS A 254 10.56 16.12 -4.00
N ALA A 255 9.23 16.06 -3.99
CA ALA A 255 8.46 15.90 -2.76
C ALA A 255 8.85 14.62 -2.00
N SER A 256 9.05 13.50 -2.72
CA SER A 256 9.50 12.23 -2.15
C SER A 256 10.86 12.36 -1.46
N ILE A 257 11.84 12.97 -2.15
CA ILE A 257 13.20 13.15 -1.63
C ILE A 257 13.19 14.05 -0.39
N ILE A 258 12.46 15.17 -0.42
CA ILE A 258 12.35 16.08 0.72
C ILE A 258 11.66 15.38 1.90
N SER A 259 10.55 14.67 1.68
CA SER A 259 9.86 13.91 2.73
C SER A 259 10.78 12.86 3.35
N ARG A 260 11.53 12.11 2.54
CA ARG A 260 12.49 11.10 3.04
C ARG A 260 13.63 11.73 3.82
N TYR A 261 14.19 12.85 3.33
CA TYR A 261 15.25 13.58 4.03
C TYR A 261 14.82 14.03 5.42
N LEU A 262 13.64 14.65 5.51
CA LEU A 262 13.10 15.12 6.78
C LEU A 262 12.76 13.95 7.71
N PHE A 263 12.25 12.84 7.17
CA PHE A 263 11.95 11.66 7.97
C PHE A 263 13.22 11.07 8.59
N LEU A 264 14.30 10.95 7.81
CA LEU A 264 15.60 10.50 8.32
C LEU A 264 16.14 11.43 9.41
N LYS A 265 15.97 12.75 9.24
CA LYS A 265 16.38 13.75 10.24
C LYS A 265 15.59 13.62 11.54
N GLU A 266 14.27 13.46 11.46
CA GLU A 266 13.42 13.26 12.65
C GLU A 266 13.72 11.93 13.34
N MET A 267 13.93 10.85 12.59
CA MET A 267 14.32 9.55 13.16
C MET A 267 15.67 9.64 13.89
N LYS A 268 16.65 10.35 13.32
CA LYS A 268 17.95 10.59 13.97
C LYS A 268 17.80 11.44 15.24
N LYS A 269 16.94 12.45 15.22
CA LYS A 269 16.65 13.30 16.39
C LYS A 269 16.03 12.47 17.52
N LEU A 270 14.99 11.69 17.23
CA LEU A 270 14.36 10.80 18.20
C LEU A 270 15.34 9.75 18.74
N SER A 271 16.16 9.17 17.88
CA SER A 271 17.17 8.19 18.29
C SER A 271 18.20 8.81 19.25
N LYS A 272 18.61 10.05 19.00
CA LYS A 272 19.54 10.79 19.87
C LYS A 272 18.90 11.13 21.22
N GLU A 273 17.63 11.52 21.24
CA GLU A 273 16.89 11.80 22.48
C GLU A 273 16.77 10.55 23.37
N LEU A 274 16.59 9.39 22.75
CA LEU A 274 16.45 8.11 23.45
C LEU A 274 17.78 7.42 23.76
N ASP A 275 18.89 7.89 23.19
CA ASP A 275 20.17 7.17 23.18
C ASP A 275 20.00 5.71 22.70
N ILE A 276 19.12 5.51 21.71
CA ILE A 276 18.74 4.22 21.12
C ILE A 276 18.51 4.43 19.62
N THR A 277 19.08 3.59 18.77
CA THR A 277 18.83 3.67 17.32
C THR A 277 17.44 3.13 17.00
N LEU A 278 16.55 3.99 16.49
CA LEU A 278 15.20 3.58 16.09
C LEU A 278 15.20 2.92 14.70
N PRO A 279 14.81 1.64 14.58
CA PRO A 279 14.70 0.98 13.28
C PRO A 279 13.48 1.50 12.50
N LYS A 280 13.62 1.53 11.17
CA LYS A 280 12.52 1.82 10.23
C LYS A 280 11.62 0.60 10.02
N GLY A 281 10.40 0.83 9.55
CA GLY A 281 9.39 -0.19 9.26
C GLY A 281 8.61 -0.64 10.49
N ALA A 282 8.15 -1.89 10.45
CA ALA A 282 7.28 -2.49 11.47
C ALA A 282 7.63 -3.97 11.74
N GLY A 283 8.88 -4.37 11.50
CA GLY A 283 9.35 -5.76 11.61
C GLY A 283 9.78 -6.18 13.03
N PRO A 284 10.32 -7.39 13.22
CA PRO A 284 10.72 -7.91 14.54
C PRO A 284 11.75 -7.05 15.29
N GLU A 285 12.67 -6.39 14.58
CA GLU A 285 13.65 -5.49 15.23
C GLU A 285 12.97 -4.27 15.87
N VAL A 286 11.86 -3.80 15.28
CA VAL A 286 11.03 -2.73 15.87
C VAL A 286 10.40 -3.19 17.18
N ASP A 287 9.88 -4.43 17.22
CA ASP A 287 9.30 -5.01 18.43
C ASP A 287 10.37 -5.14 19.55
N LYS A 288 11.59 -5.56 19.19
CA LYS A 288 12.72 -5.68 20.11
C LYS A 288 13.16 -4.34 20.68
N VAL A 289 13.38 -3.33 19.82
CA VAL A 289 13.78 -1.98 20.25
C VAL A 289 12.65 -1.30 21.04
N GLY A 290 11.39 -1.53 20.68
CA GLY A 290 10.24 -1.06 21.45
C GLY A 290 10.24 -1.56 22.89
N LYS A 291 10.55 -2.84 23.11
CA LYS A 291 10.68 -3.42 24.47
C LYS A 291 11.82 -2.79 25.27
N GLU A 292 12.95 -2.54 24.63
CA GLU A 292 14.07 -1.84 25.25
C GLU A 292 13.67 -0.43 25.71
N ILE A 293 12.95 0.31 24.86
CA ILE A 293 12.44 1.65 25.18
C ILE A 293 11.48 1.59 26.36
N VAL A 294 10.52 0.66 26.37
CA VAL A 294 9.59 0.50 27.49
C VAL A 294 10.32 0.20 28.80
N LYS A 295 11.31 -0.69 28.76
CA LYS A 295 12.11 -1.03 29.95
C LYS A 295 12.90 0.18 30.49
N LYS A 296 13.43 1.04 29.61
CA LYS A 296 14.28 2.18 29.99
C LYS A 296 13.49 3.44 30.35
N TYR A 297 12.37 3.69 29.66
CA TYR A 297 11.64 4.97 29.70
C TYR A 297 10.16 4.85 30.08
N GLY A 298 9.65 3.63 30.26
CA GLY A 298 8.23 3.36 30.52
C GLY A 298 7.37 3.31 29.26
N GLU A 299 6.20 2.68 29.39
CA GLU A 299 5.25 2.47 28.28
C GLU A 299 4.76 3.76 27.65
N GLU A 300 4.52 4.79 28.46
CA GLU A 300 4.05 6.11 28.03
C GLU A 300 4.98 6.77 27.00
N LYS A 301 6.28 6.44 27.01
CA LYS A 301 7.22 7.00 26.04
C LYS A 301 6.83 6.64 24.61
N LEU A 302 6.26 5.46 24.37
CA LEU A 302 5.82 5.01 23.05
C LEU A 302 4.81 5.96 22.42
N TYR A 303 3.90 6.55 23.22
CA TYR A 303 2.88 7.46 22.71
C TYR A 303 3.48 8.68 21.98
N SER A 304 4.64 9.14 22.45
CA SER A 304 5.32 10.32 21.89
C SER A 304 6.23 10.04 20.69
N ILE A 305 6.53 8.77 20.40
CA ILE A 305 7.52 8.38 19.39
C ILE A 305 7.03 7.33 18.38
N ALA A 306 5.89 6.70 18.64
CA ALA A 306 5.36 5.58 17.86
C ALA A 306 3.88 5.77 17.48
N LYS A 307 3.43 5.02 16.49
CA LYS A 307 2.02 4.96 16.04
C LYS A 307 1.32 3.83 16.78
N MET A 308 0.60 4.16 17.85
CA MET A 308 0.13 3.18 18.83
C MET A 308 -0.86 2.14 18.29
N ASN A 309 -1.56 2.45 17.19
CA ASN A 309 -2.52 1.55 16.55
C ASN A 309 -1.88 0.39 15.77
N PHE A 310 -0.55 0.33 15.65
CA PHE A 310 0.15 -0.78 15.00
C PHE A 310 0.16 -2.02 15.89
N LYS A 311 0.16 -3.20 15.26
CA LYS A 311 0.28 -4.49 15.98
C LYS A 311 1.56 -4.63 16.82
N ASN A 312 2.60 -3.86 16.48
CA ASN A 312 3.86 -3.80 17.22
C ASN A 312 3.62 -3.42 18.69
N THR A 313 2.70 -2.49 18.98
CA THR A 313 2.38 -2.07 20.36
C THR A 313 1.99 -3.25 21.23
N ASN A 314 1.04 -4.09 20.79
CA ASN A 314 0.60 -5.25 21.57
C ASN A 314 1.76 -6.20 21.86
N LYS A 315 2.58 -6.51 20.85
CA LYS A 315 3.74 -7.40 21.02
C LYS A 315 4.82 -6.84 21.95
N ILE A 316 4.94 -5.51 22.02
CA ILE A 316 5.87 -4.84 22.92
C ILE A 316 5.34 -4.95 24.36
N LEU A 317 4.05 -4.69 24.59
CA LEU A 317 3.44 -4.63 25.92
C LEU A 317 3.10 -6.01 26.52
N GLU A 318 2.74 -7.01 25.71
CA GLU A 318 2.37 -8.36 26.18
C GLU A 318 3.50 -9.07 26.96
N GLN A 319 4.76 -8.70 26.72
CA GLN A 319 5.92 -9.33 27.37
C GLN A 319 6.57 -8.48 28.46
N THR A 320 6.12 -7.24 28.66
CA THR A 320 6.60 -6.39 29.77
C THR A 320 5.80 -6.59 31.05
N SER A 321 4.58 -7.13 30.97
CA SER A 321 3.73 -7.44 32.13
C SER A 321 4.12 -8.72 32.89
N THR A 322 5.25 -9.36 32.56
CA THR A 322 5.69 -10.65 33.14
C THR A 322 6.90 -10.55 34.07
N ASN A 323 7.29 -9.35 34.50
CA ASN A 323 8.38 -9.14 35.46
C ASN A 323 7.89 -8.50 36.76
#